data_AF-H0SZU6-F1
#
_entry.id   AF-H0SZU6-F1
#
_cell.length_a   1.000
_cell.length_b   1.000
_cell.length_c   1.000
_cell.angle_alpha   90.00
_cell.angle_beta   90.00
_cell.angle_gamma   90.00
#
_symmetry.space_group_name_H-M   'P 1'
#
loop_
_entity.id
_entity.type
_entity.pdbx_description
1 polymer ?
#
loop_
_entity_poly.entity_id
_entity_poly.type
_entity_poly.pdbx_seq_one_letter_code
_entity_poly.pdbx_strand_id
1 'polypeptide(L)'
;MRRPKIQPIRNKIDLTDRVQVRIVTRRLRVTQAELTEIVGRIGNSIAAISKEVHLQRSSKTAVPADVPPAEVIASVAATETVVAEVVATSETH
;
A
#
# COMPACT_ATOMS: atom_id res chain seq x y z
N MET A 1 21.84 -40.76 18.87
CA MET A 1 21.48 -39.42 18.33
C MET A 1 20.02 -39.42 17.91
N ARG A 2 19.17 -38.53 18.44
CA ARG A 2 17.79 -38.35 17.93
C ARG A 2 17.84 -37.43 16.72
N ARG A 3 17.55 -37.95 15.52
CA ARG A 3 17.35 -37.10 14.34
C ARG A 3 16.04 -36.32 14.49
N PRO A 4 16.04 -34.98 14.32
CA PRO A 4 14.81 -34.23 14.18
C PRO A 4 14.01 -34.79 13.00
N LYS A 5 12.73 -35.10 13.22
CA LYS A 5 11.84 -35.52 12.14
C LYS A 5 11.64 -34.32 11.21
N ILE A 6 12.10 -34.42 9.97
CA ILE A 6 11.86 -33.40 8.94
C ILE A 6 10.35 -33.29 8.80
N GLN A 7 9.79 -32.19 9.30
CA GLN A 7 8.38 -31.92 9.11
C GLN A 7 8.18 -31.59 7.63
N PRO A 8 7.20 -32.21 6.94
CA PRO A 8 6.87 -31.82 5.59
C PRO A 8 6.61 -30.32 5.56
N ILE A 9 7.31 -29.59 4.68
CA ILE A 9 7.00 -28.20 4.42
C ILE A 9 5.57 -28.19 3.84
N ARG A 10 4.57 -27.88 4.67
CA ARG A 10 3.17 -27.76 4.25
C ARG A 10 3.02 -26.50 3.40
N ASN A 11 3.44 -26.61 2.14
CA ASN A 11 3.29 -25.54 1.15
C ASN A 11 1.91 -25.56 0.49
N LYS A 12 1.14 -26.64 0.65
CA LYS A 12 -0.20 -26.79 0.07
C LYS A 12 -1.29 -26.70 1.13
N ILE A 13 -2.38 -26.03 0.78
CA ILE A 13 -3.64 -26.06 1.54
C ILE A 13 -4.50 -27.23 1.06
N ASP A 14 -5.10 -27.95 1.99
CA ASP A 14 -6.18 -28.88 1.70
C ASP A 14 -7.53 -28.17 1.92
N LEU A 15 -8.33 -28.06 0.85
CA LEU A 15 -9.66 -27.44 0.91
C LEU A 15 -10.71 -28.35 1.56
N THR A 16 -10.43 -29.65 1.71
CA THR A 16 -11.30 -30.59 2.45
C THR A 16 -11.09 -30.50 3.96
N ASP A 17 -9.91 -30.06 4.39
CA ASP A 17 -9.58 -29.84 5.79
C ASP A 17 -10.14 -28.48 6.27
N ARG A 18 -11.29 -28.55 6.96
CA ARG A 18 -11.97 -27.38 7.53
C ARG A 18 -11.08 -26.57 8.49
N VAL A 19 -10.13 -27.21 9.19
CA VAL A 19 -9.23 -26.51 10.12
C VAL A 19 -8.24 -25.66 9.34
N GLN A 20 -7.65 -26.21 8.27
CA GLN A 20 -6.74 -25.46 7.39
C GLN A 20 -7.46 -24.29 6.71
N VAL A 21 -8.64 -24.54 6.13
CA VAL A 21 -9.45 -23.50 5.49
C VAL A 21 -9.79 -22.38 6.48
N ARG A 22 -10.20 -22.72 7.70
CA ARG A 22 -10.52 -21.73 8.74
C ARG A 22 -9.30 -20.90 9.16
N ILE A 23 -8.13 -21.53 9.32
CA ILE A 23 -6.90 -20.82 9.70
C ILE A 23 -6.48 -19.86 8.58
N VAL A 24 -6.51 -20.32 7.33
CA VAL A 24 -6.05 -19.52 6.18
C VAL A 24 -7.00 -18.36 5.90
N THR A 25 -8.32 -18.59 5.88
CA THR A 25 -9.32 -17.53 5.72
C THR A 25 -9.20 -16.48 6.82
N ARG A 26 -9.04 -16.90 8.09
CA ARG A 26 -8.83 -15.97 9.21
C ARG A 26 -7.52 -15.18 9.09
N ARG A 27 -6.42 -15.82 8.68
CA ARG A 27 -5.11 -15.17 8.54
C ARG A 27 -5.07 -14.18 7.38
N LEU A 28 -5.67 -14.55 6.25
CA LEU A 28 -5.70 -13.73 5.04
C LEU A 28 -6.89 -12.76 5.00
N ARG A 29 -7.81 -12.84 5.98
CA ARG A 29 -9.03 -12.01 6.05
C ARG A 29 -9.84 -12.08 4.75
N VAL A 30 -9.97 -13.28 4.20
CA VAL A 30 -10.77 -13.57 3.00
C VAL A 30 -11.87 -14.55 3.35
N THR A 31 -12.95 -14.52 2.58
CA THR A 31 -14.04 -15.48 2.67
C THR A 31 -13.60 -16.85 2.11
N GLN A 32 -14.34 -17.90 2.47
CA GLN A 32 -14.08 -19.24 1.91
C GLN A 32 -14.33 -19.30 0.40
N ALA A 33 -15.31 -18.54 -0.09
CA ALA A 33 -15.60 -18.44 -1.53
C ALA A 33 -14.41 -17.81 -2.28
N GLU A 34 -13.91 -16.67 -1.83
CA GLU A 34 -12.73 -16.00 -2.39
C GLU A 34 -11.50 -16.92 -2.35
N LEU A 35 -11.28 -17.63 -1.24
CA LEU A 35 -10.19 -18.60 -1.14
C LEU A 35 -10.31 -19.71 -2.20
N THR A 36 -11.52 -20.22 -2.43
CA THR A 36 -11.77 -21.28 -3.41
C THR A 36 -11.54 -20.79 -4.84
N GLU A 37 -11.98 -19.56 -5.13
CA GLU A 37 -11.74 -18.92 -6.43
C GLU A 37 -10.26 -18.71 -6.70
N ILE A 38 -9.51 -18.18 -5.73
CA ILE A 38 -8.06 -17.98 -5.84
C ILE A 38 -7.36 -19.33 -6.07
N VAL A 39 -7.72 -20.36 -5.31
CA VAL A 39 -7.16 -21.71 -5.50
C VAL A 39 -7.50 -22.28 -6.87
N GLY A 40 -8.70 -22.04 -7.39
CA GLY A 40 -9.07 -22.43 -8.76
C GLY A 40 -8.21 -21.74 -9.83
N ARG A 41 -7.75 -20.51 -9.57
CA ARG A 41 -6.93 -19.72 -10.50
C ARG A 41 -5.44 -20.08 -10.47
N ILE A 42 -4.84 -20.17 -9.28
CA ILE A 42 -3.37 -20.28 -9.12
C ILE A 42 -2.92 -21.59 -8.46
N GLY A 43 -3.87 -22.45 -8.09
CA GLY A 43 -3.62 -23.68 -7.36
C GLY A 43 -3.55 -23.51 -5.84
N ASN A 44 -3.32 -24.61 -5.15
CA ASN A 44 -3.43 -24.72 -3.69
C ASN A 44 -2.13 -24.41 -2.94
N SER A 45 -1.21 -23.64 -3.51
CA SER A 45 0.02 -23.23 -2.82
C SER A 45 -0.23 -22.05 -1.87
N ILE A 46 0.04 -22.22 -0.57
CA ILE A 46 -0.19 -21.19 0.46
C ILE A 46 0.60 -19.92 0.18
N ALA A 47 1.84 -20.06 -0.32
CA ALA A 47 2.68 -18.93 -0.69
C ALA A 47 2.10 -18.16 -1.88
N ALA A 48 1.58 -18.86 -2.89
CA ALA A 48 0.94 -18.25 -4.05
C ALA A 48 -0.34 -17.51 -3.63
N ILE A 49 -1.20 -18.15 -2.84
CA ILE A 49 -2.44 -17.56 -2.30
C ILE A 49 -2.12 -16.29 -1.50
N SER A 50 -1.12 -16.33 -0.62
CA SER A 50 -0.77 -15.16 0.19
C SER A 50 -0.27 -13.98 -0.65
N LYS A 51 0.54 -14.26 -1.69
CA LYS A 51 1.00 -13.22 -2.63
C LYS A 51 -0.16 -12.62 -3.42
N GLU A 52 -1.04 -13.46 -3.94
CA GLU A 52 -2.21 -13.05 -4.71
C GLU A 52 -3.15 -12.16 -3.87
N VAL A 53 -3.44 -12.56 -2.63
CA VAL A 53 -4.28 -11.76 -1.74
C VAL A 53 -3.66 -10.39 -1.45
N HIS A 54 -2.34 -10.31 -1.26
CA HIS A 54 -1.66 -9.03 -1.06
C HIS A 54 -1.71 -8.15 -2.31
N LEU A 55 -1.54 -8.73 -3.49
CA LEU A 55 -1.64 -8.04 -4.77
C LEU A 55 -3.05 -7.49 -5.03
N GLN A 56 -4.09 -8.26 -4.70
CA GLN A 56 -5.48 -7.82 -4.81
C GLN A 56 -5.80 -6.66 -3.85
N ARG A 57 -5.22 -6.65 -2.64
CA ARG A 57 -5.39 -5.52 -1.73
C ARG A 57 -4.69 -4.27 -2.21
N SER A 58 -3.45 -4.37 -2.68
CA SER A 58 -2.73 -3.19 -3.20
C SER A 58 -3.41 -2.59 -4.42
N SER A 59 -3.95 -3.43 -5.31
CA SER A 59 -4.73 -2.95 -6.47
C SER A 59 -6.08 -2.34 -6.06
N LYS A 60 -6.77 -2.88 -5.05
CA LYS A 60 -8.04 -2.33 -4.55
C LYS A 60 -7.87 -1.01 -3.79
N THR A 61 -6.75 -0.80 -3.12
CA THR A 61 -6.44 0.48 -2.45
C THR A 61 -5.90 1.54 -3.42
N ALA A 62 -5.47 1.15 -4.63
CA ALA A 62 -5.03 2.09 -5.67
C ALA A 62 -6.18 2.82 -6.39
N VAL A 63 -7.38 2.89 -5.80
CA VAL A 63 -8.31 3.95 -6.18
C VAL A 63 -7.61 5.26 -5.82
N PRO A 64 -7.31 6.15 -6.79
CA PRO A 64 -6.77 7.45 -6.44
C PRO A 64 -7.80 8.09 -5.51
N ALA A 65 -7.40 8.30 -4.26
CA ALA A 65 -8.13 9.22 -3.41
C ALA A 65 -8.34 10.48 -4.25
N ASP A 66 -9.59 10.85 -4.44
CA ASP A 66 -9.99 12.11 -5.04
C ASP A 66 -9.39 13.21 -4.16
N VAL A 67 -8.13 13.56 -4.43
CA VAL A 67 -7.46 14.66 -3.79
C VAL A 67 -8.06 15.89 -4.47
N PRO A 68 -8.80 16.76 -3.76
CA PRO A 68 -9.17 18.03 -4.36
C PRO A 68 -7.88 18.71 -4.83
N PRO A 69 -7.87 19.30 -6.04
CA PRO A 69 -6.66 19.88 -6.62
C PRO A 69 -6.09 20.89 -5.65
N ALA A 70 -4.80 20.73 -5.35
CA ALA A 70 -4.03 21.44 -4.34
C ALA A 70 -4.39 22.94 -4.29
N GLU A 71 -4.91 23.40 -3.15
CA GLU A 71 -4.92 24.83 -2.84
C GLU A 71 -3.48 25.32 -2.81
N VAL A 72 -3.18 26.19 -3.77
CA VAL A 72 -1.94 26.91 -3.96
C VAL A 72 -1.62 27.64 -2.66
N ILE A 73 -0.58 27.22 -1.95
CA ILE A 73 -0.06 27.96 -0.80
C ILE A 73 0.50 29.27 -1.35
N ALA A 74 -0.30 30.33 -1.25
CA ALA A 74 0.12 31.68 -1.57
C ALA A 74 1.36 31.98 -0.72
N SER A 75 2.51 32.11 -1.39
CA SER A 75 3.74 32.54 -0.76
C SER A 75 3.49 33.94 -0.20
N VAL A 76 3.52 34.07 1.12
CA VAL A 76 3.56 35.36 1.80
C VAL A 76 4.81 36.08 1.28
N ALA A 77 4.59 37.10 0.47
CA ALA A 77 5.63 38.05 0.12
C ALA A 77 6.04 38.76 1.42
N ALA A 78 7.13 38.28 2.02
CA ALA A 78 7.89 39.06 2.97
C ALA A 78 8.34 40.31 2.20
N THR A 79 7.68 41.44 2.47
CA THR A 79 8.12 42.76 2.07
C THR A 79 9.44 43.05 2.76
N GLU A 80 10.53 42.64 2.12
CA GLU A 80 11.85 43.18 2.38
C GLU A 80 11.89 44.55 1.69
N THR A 81 11.68 45.60 2.49
CA THR A 81 11.90 47.00 2.09
C THR A 81 13.37 47.20 1.73
N VAL A 82 13.70 46.91 0.47
CA VAL A 82 14.90 47.45 -0.18
C VAL A 82 14.50 48.81 -0.75
N VAL A 83 14.74 49.87 0.03
CA VAL A 83 14.83 51.22 -0.53
C VAL A 83 16.27 51.43 -0.96
N ALA A 84 16.52 51.23 -2.25
CA ALA A 84 17.72 51.70 -2.91
C ALA A 84 17.32 52.32 -4.26
N GLU A 85 18.11 53.32 -4.64
CA GLU A 85 18.13 54.04 -5.92
C GLU A 85 17.27 55.32 -5.99
N VAL A 86 17.77 56.54 -5.70
CA VAL A 86 18.89 57.36 -6.26
C VAL A 86 18.37 58.33 -7.34
N VAL A 87 19.05 59.50 -7.42
CA VAL A 87 19.00 60.57 -8.44
C VAL A 87 17.87 61.60 -8.24
N ALA A 88 18.03 62.93 -8.30
CA ALA A 88 19.14 63.88 -8.27
C ALA A 88 18.51 65.30 -8.29
N THR A 89 19.39 66.31 -8.26
CA THR A 89 19.25 67.67 -8.82
C THR A 89 18.53 68.78 -8.03
N SER A 90 19.34 69.82 -7.75
CA SER A 90 19.05 71.26 -7.58
C SER A 90 18.15 71.65 -6.39
N GLU A 91 18.48 72.68 -5.59
CA GLU A 91 18.38 74.09 -5.97
C GLU A 91 19.21 75.03 -5.06
N THR A 92 19.50 76.18 -5.63
CA THR A 92 20.23 77.35 -5.13
C THR A 92 19.30 78.28 -4.36
N HIS A 93 19.71 78.80 -3.19
CA HIS A 93 19.63 80.22 -2.79
C HIS A 93 20.31 80.45 -1.43
#